data_AF-A0A644YEP0-F1
#
_entry.id   AF-A0A644YEP0-F1
#
_cell.length_a   1.000
_cell.length_b   1.000
_cell.length_c   1.000
_cell.angle_alpha   90.00
_cell.angle_beta   90.00
_cell.angle_gamma   90.00
#
_symmetry.space_group_name_H-M   'P 1'
#
loop_
_entity.id
_entity.type
_entity.pdbx_description
1 polymer ?
#
loop_
_entity_poly.entity_id
_entity_poly.type
_entity_poly.pdbx_seq_one_letter_code
_entity_poly.pdbx_strand_id
1 'polypeptide(L)' 'MRWFDLRRWGMESFSREWKEEGVVVATFTIEKNDPAFTLPVPFDAIEKNSKLEQNKLATPKY' A
#
# COMPACT_ATOMS: atom_id res chain seq x y z
N MET A 1 2.98 5.13 -13.17
CA MET A 1 2.16 6.35 -13.33
C MET A 1 0.88 6.31 -12.48
N ARG A 2 -0.03 5.33 -12.65
CA ARG A 2 -1.33 5.26 -11.93
C ARG A 2 -1.30 5.30 -10.38
N TRP A 3 -0.27 4.74 -9.75
CA TRP A 3 -0.22 4.63 -8.28
C TRP A 3 -0.07 5.99 -7.57
N PHE A 4 0.76 6.88 -8.11
CA PHE A 4 0.97 8.22 -7.56
C PHE A 4 -0.27 9.12 -7.74
N ASP A 5 -1.08 8.86 -8.76
CA ASP A 5 -2.35 9.58 -8.98
C ASP A 5 -3.41 9.20 -7.94
N LEU A 6 -3.52 7.92 -7.57
CA LEU A 6 -4.41 7.48 -6.48
C LEU A 6 -4.06 8.15 -5.15
N ARG A 7 -2.77 8.33 -4.88
CA ARG A 7 -2.30 9.09 -3.72
C ARG A 7 -2.66 10.57 -3.81
N ARG A 8 -2.55 11.18 -5.00
CA ARG A 8 -2.82 12.61 -5.21
C ARG A 8 -4.30 12.95 -5.07
N TRP A 9 -5.20 12.03 -5.39
CA TRP A 9 -6.65 12.23 -5.29
C TRP A 9 -7.25 11.87 -3.92
N GLY A 10 -6.40 11.71 -2.90
CA GLY A 10 -6.86 11.54 -1.52
C GLY A 10 -6.95 10.09 -1.05
N MET A 11 -6.23 9.17 -1.70
CA MET A 11 -6.08 7.79 -1.26
C MET A 11 -7.44 7.12 -1.05
N GLU A 12 -8.32 7.19 -2.05
CA GLU A 12 -9.65 6.56 -1.97
C GLU A 12 -9.55 5.03 -1.99
N SER A 13 -10.60 4.39 -1.48
CA SER A 13 -10.67 2.93 -1.48
C SER A 13 -10.76 2.38 -2.90
N PHE A 14 -10.00 1.33 -3.19
CA PHE A 14 -10.01 0.66 -4.49
C PHE A 14 -9.97 -0.85 -4.31
N SER A 15 -10.82 -1.56 -5.05
CA SER A 15 -10.89 -3.01 -5.06
C SER A 15 -10.57 -3.55 -6.45
N ARG A 16 -9.75 -4.59 -6.52
CA ARG A 16 -9.45 -5.31 -7.75
C ARG A 16 -9.62 -6.81 -7.55
N GLU A 17 -10.52 -7.37 -8.35
CA GLU A 17 -10.66 -8.81 -8.51
C GLU A 17 -9.58 -9.32 -9.49
N TRP A 18 -8.85 -10.33 -9.07
CA TRP A 18 -7.95 -11.12 -9.88
C TRP A 18 -8.68 -12.39 -10.31
N LYS A 19 -8.83 -12.54 -11.61
CA LYS A 19 -9.47 -13.70 -12.23
C LYS A 19 -8.43 -14.54 -12.94
N GLU A 20 -8.43 -15.84 -12.68
CA GLU A 20 -7.64 -16.84 -13.39
C GLU A 20 -8.60 -17.79 -14.09
N GLU A 21 -8.43 -18.01 -15.39
CA GLU A 21 -9.36 -18.78 -16.25
C GLU A 21 -10.85 -18.36 -16.13
N GLY A 22 -11.11 -17.08 -15.82
CA GLY A 22 -12.46 -16.55 -15.65
C GLY A 22 -13.07 -16.71 -14.25
N VAL A 23 -12.37 -17.39 -13.33
CA VAL A 23 -12.76 -17.56 -11.93
C VAL A 23 -12.06 -16.51 -11.07
N VAL A 24 -12.78 -15.84 -10.16
CA VAL A 24 -12.16 -14.91 -9.20
C VAL A 24 -11.34 -15.70 -8.20
N VAL A 25 -10.02 -15.54 -8.24
CA VAL A 25 -9.06 -16.21 -7.35
C VAL A 25 -8.72 -15.35 -6.14
N ALA A 26 -8.71 -14.02 -6.30
CA ALA A 26 -8.43 -13.12 -5.19
C ALA A 26 -9.09 -11.75 -5.39
N THR A 27 -9.49 -11.11 -4.30
CA THR A 27 -9.98 -9.72 -4.32
C THR A 27 -9.10 -8.88 -3.40
N PHE A 28 -8.37 -7.94 -3.98
CA PHE A 28 -7.52 -7.03 -3.24
C PHE A 28 -8.23 -5.70 -3.06
N THR A 29 -8.53 -5.34 -1.81
CA THR A 29 -9.13 -4.06 -1.45
C THR A 29 -8.15 -3.24 -0.62
N ILE A 30 -7.82 -2.05 -1.13
CA ILE A 30 -7.09 -1.02 -0.42
C ILE A 30 -8.14 -0.03 0.11
N GLU A 31 -8.13 0.23 1.41
CA GLU A 31 -9.10 1.15 2.03
C GLU A 31 -8.66 2.61 1.91
N LYS A 32 -9.56 3.54 2.26
CA LYS A 32 -9.21 4.95 2.28
C LYS A 32 -8.12 5.21 3.32
N ASN A 33 -7.03 5.89 2.93
CA ASN A 33 -5.84 6.12 3.76
C ASN A 33 -5.14 4.83 4.25
N ASP A 34 -5.27 3.73 3.52
CA ASP A 34 -4.59 2.49 3.88
C ASP A 34 -3.05 2.70 3.91
N PRO A 35 -2.34 2.22 4.95
CA PRO A 35 -0.88 2.31 5.03
C PRO A 35 -0.16 1.75 3.79
N ALA A 36 -0.80 0.87 3.02
CA ALA A 36 -0.28 0.32 1.77
C ALA A 36 0.05 1.39 0.72
N PHE A 37 -0.54 2.60 0.81
CA PHE A 37 -0.21 3.73 -0.07
C PHE A 37 1.20 4.32 0.15
N THR A 38 1.87 3.95 1.24
CA THR A 38 3.21 4.43 1.59
C THR A 38 4.24 3.31 1.58
N LEU A 39 5.46 3.62 1.10
CA LEU A 39 6.58 2.69 1.17
C LEU A 39 7.23 2.77 2.56
N PRO A 40 7.74 1.66 3.10
CA PRO A 40 8.51 1.68 4.32
C PRO A 40 9.78 2.51 4.12
N VAL A 41 10.17 3.26 5.15
CA VAL A 41 11.48 3.90 5.20
C VAL A 41 12.56 2.80 5.26
N PRO A 42 13.62 2.87 4.45
CA PRO A 42 14.69 1.88 4.47
C PRO A 42 15.36 1.78 5.85
N PHE A 43 15.73 0.56 6.25
CA PHE A 43 16.37 0.32 7.55
C PHE A 43 17.68 1.09 7.69
N ASP A 44 18.54 1.11 6.66
CA ASP A 44 19.80 1.87 6.66
C ASP A 44 19.61 3.37 6.94
N ALA A 45 18.47 3.94 6.55
CA ALA A 45 18.16 5.34 6.81
C ALA A 45 17.78 5.56 8.29
N ILE A 46 16.99 4.65 8.86
CA ILE A 46 16.59 4.67 10.28
C ILE A 46 17.81 4.43 11.18
N GLU A 47 18.69 3.51 10.81
CA GLU A 47 19.93 3.24 11.56
C GLU A 47 20.86 4.46 11.60
N LYS A 48 20.95 5.20 10.49
CA LYS A 48 21.77 6.43 10.42
C LYS A 48 21.14 7.63 11.12
N ASN A 49 19.82 7.65 11.27
CA ASN A 49 19.11 8.72 11.97
C ASN A 49 18.06 8.12 12.90
N SER A 50 18.44 7.91 14.15
CA SER A 50 17.61 7.35 15.21
C SER A 50 16.37 8.19 15.57
N LYS A 51 16.25 9.41 15.05
CA LYS A 51 15.05 10.25 15.18
C LYS A 51 14.02 10.01 14.07
N LEU A 52 14.31 9.17 13.08
CA LEU A 52 13.34 8.79 12.05
C LEU A 52 12.34 7.78 12.60
N GLU A 53 11.07 8.12 12.49
CA GLU A 53 9.97 7.21 12.81
C GLU A 53 9.52 6.48 11.54
N GLN A 54 9.26 5.18 11.66
CA GLN A 54 8.81 4.35 10.54
C GLN A 54 7.34 4.68 10.20
N ASN A 55 7.00 4.61 8.91
CA ASN A 55 5.63 4.71 8.44
C ASN A 55 4.80 3.55 8.99
N LYS A 56 3.49 3.76 9.20
CA LYS A 56 2.57 2.66 9.53
C LYS A 56 2.65 1.62 8.41
N LEU A 57 3.07 0.40 8.76
CA LEU A 57 3.20 -0.68 7.80
C LEU A 57 1.82 -1.28 7.51
N ALA A 58 1.58 -1.64 6.25
CA ALA A 58 0.38 -2.35 5.86
C ALA A 58 0.44 -3.79 6.37
N THR A 59 -0.69 -4.31 6.83
CA THR A 59 -0.82 -5.74 7.05
C THR A 59 -0.89 -6.45 5.71
N PRO A 60 -0.27 -7.62 5.57
CA PRO A 60 -0.39 -8.39 4.35
C PRO A 60 -1.85 -8.79 4.12
N LYS A 61 -2.37 -8.55 2.92
CA LYS A 61 -3.71 -8.96 2.50
C LYS A 61 -3.55 -10.14 1.53
N TYR A 62 -3.50 -11.35 2.07
CA TYR A 62 -3.49 -12.61 1.31
C TYR A 62 -4.39 -13.64 1.99
#